data_AF-X1EM18-F1
#
_entry.id   AF-X1EM18-F1
#
_cell.length_a   1.000
_cell.length_b   1.000
_cell.length_c   1.000
_cell.angle_alpha   90.00
_cell.angle_beta   90.00
_cell.angle_gamma   90.00
#
_symmetry.space_group_name_H-M   'P 1'
#
loop_
_entity.id
_entity.type
_entity.pdbx_description
1 polymer ?
#
loop_
_entity_poly.entity_id
_entity_poly.type
_entity_poly.pdbx_seq_one_letter_code
_entity_poly.pdbx_strand_id
1 'polypeptide(L)' 'MKIVVFAPHPDDEIFGCGGSILKWMDEGYDVHIVYVTDNC' A
#
# COMPACT_ATOMS: atom_id res chain seq x y z
N MET A 1 0.89 13.80 5.83
CA MET A 1 -0.42 13.29 5.35
C MET A 1 -0.58 11.85 5.82
N LYS A 2 -1.82 11.35 5.96
CA LYS A 2 -2.08 9.93 6.28
C LYS A 2 -2.70 9.27 5.06
N ILE A 3 -2.18 8.11 4.67
CA ILE A 3 -2.58 7.39 3.46
C ILE A 3 -2.85 5.94 3.83
N VAL A 4 -3.98 5.41 3.37
CA VAL A 4 -4.34 4.00 3.52
C VAL A 4 -4.48 3.38 2.14
N VAL A 5 -3.78 2.29 1.89
CA VAL A 5 -3.89 1.49 0.67
C VAL A 5 -4.63 0.20 0.99
N PHE A 6 -5.74 -0.04 0.30
CA PHE A 6 -6.45 -1.31 0.36
C PHE A 6 -5.94 -2.20 -0.77
N ALA A 7 -5.33 -3.32 -0.39
CA ALA A 7 -4.85 -4.33 -1.31
C ALA A 7 -5.74 -5.58 -1.15
N PRO A 8 -6.36 -6.09 -2.23
CA PRO A 8 -7.19 -7.30 -2.13
C PRO A 8 -6.42 -8.46 -1.50
N HIS A 9 -5.22 -8.75 -2.00
CA HIS A 9 -4.32 -9.76 -1.48
C HIS A 9 -2.93 -9.19 -1.15
N PRO A 10 -2.10 -9.92 -0.36
CA PRO A 10 -0.70 -9.54 -0.14
C PRO A 10 0.13 -9.72 -1.41
N ASP A 11 0.50 -8.60 -2.05
CA ASP A 11 1.29 -8.41 -3.29
C ASP A 11 0.64 -7.40 -4.24
N ASP A 12 -0.69 -7.26 -4.21
CA ASP A 12 -1.45 -6.35 -5.05
C ASP A 12 -1.02 -4.87 -4.88
N GLU A 13 -0.58 -4.48 -3.67
CA GLU A 13 -0.06 -3.14 -3.41
C GLU A 13 1.20 -2.84 -4.21
N ILE A 14 2.03 -3.86 -4.47
CA ILE A 14 3.31 -3.75 -5.16
C ILE A 14 3.04 -3.53 -6.64
N PHE A 15 2.18 -4.36 -7.25
CA PHE A 15 1.82 -4.26 -8.66
C PHE A 15 0.94 -3.06 -8.98
N GLY A 16 0.02 -2.69 -8.08
CA GLY A 16 -0.92 -1.60 -8.28
C GLY A 16 -0.31 -0.23 -8.01
N CYS A 17 0.18 -0.02 -6.79
CA CYS A 17 0.55 1.31 -6.28
C CYS A 17 1.97 1.39 -5.73
N GLY A 18 2.83 0.40 -5.97
CA GLY A 18 4.14 0.28 -5.33
C GLY A 18 5.03 1.52 -5.51
N GLY A 19 5.07 2.10 -6.72
CA GLY A 19 5.82 3.33 -6.98
C GLY A 19 5.28 4.55 -6.20
N SER A 20 3.97 4.66 -6.06
CA SER A 20 3.33 5.73 -5.28
C SER A 20 3.59 5.56 -3.79
N ILE A 21 3.49 4.33 -3.27
CA ILE A 21 3.79 3.99 -1.87
C ILE A 21 5.21 4.40 -1.53
N LEU A 22 6.20 4.00 -2.35
CA LEU A 22 7.60 4.37 -2.15
C LEU A 22 7.80 5.89 -2.15
N LYS A 23 7.18 6.60 -3.09
CA LYS A 23 7.24 8.07 -3.14
C LYS A 23 6.66 8.71 -1.88
N TRP A 24 5.50 8.25 -1.41
CA TRP A 24 4.87 8.79 -0.20
C TRP A 24 5.67 8.51 1.06
N MET A 25 6.32 7.35 1.14
CA MET A 25 7.23 7.03 2.23
C MET A 25 8.46 7.95 2.22
N ASP A 26 9.05 8.22 1.04
CA ASP A 26 10.19 9.13 0.89
C ASP A 26 9.83 10.59 1.24
N GLU A 27 8.60 11.01 0.93
CA GLU A 27 8.04 12.32 1.35
C GLU A 27 7.70 12.38 2.86
N GLY A 28 7.88 11.29 3.61
CA GLY A 28 7.65 11.25 5.06
C GLY A 28 6.18 11.15 5.46
N TYR A 29 5.31 10.64 4.58
CA TYR A 29 3.91 10.41 4.91
C TYR A 29 3.71 9.11 5.69
N ASP A 30 2.64 9.10 6.49
CA ASP A 30 2.23 7.96 7.30
C ASP A 30 1.36 7.03 6.43
N VAL A 31 1.96 5.97 5.90
CA VAL A 31 1.34 5.03 4.94
C VAL A 31 1.03 3.71 5.64
N HIS A 32 -0.23 3.29 5.56
CA HIS A 32 -0.72 2.01 6.08
C HIS A 32 -1.29 1.18 4.94
N ILE A 33 -1.07 -0.12 4.97
CA ILE A 33 -1.58 -1.07 3.97
C ILE A 33 -2.53 -2.03 4.68
N VAL A 34 -3.73 -2.18 4.12
CA VAL A 34 -4.75 -3.08 4.61
C VAL A 34 -4.97 -4.16 3.56
N TYR A 35 -4.58 -5.39 3.91
CA TYR A 35 -4.89 -6.58 3.13
C TYR A 35 -6.31 -7.02 3.45
N VAL A 36 -7.14 -7.19 2.41
CA VAL A 36 -8.57 -7.51 2.57
C VAL A 36 -8.78 -9.02 2.76
N THR A 37 -8.01 -9.84 2.06
CA THR A 37 -8.00 -11.31 2.16
C THR A 37 -6.57 -11.85 2.10
N ASP A 38 -6.39 -13.13 2.43
CA ASP A 38 -5.10 -13.83 2.45
C ASP A 38 -5.02 -14.96 1.42
N ASN A 39 -4.94 -14.62 0.12
CA ASN A 39 -4.58 -15.51 -1.01
C ASN A 39 -5.18 -16.94 -1.03
N CYS A 40 -6.30 -17.17 -0.35
CA CYS A 40 -6.92 -18.49 -0.15
C CYS A 40 -8.01 -18.78 -1.17
#